data_AF-A0A7Z2PPC0-F1
#
_entry.id   AF-A0A7Z2PPC0-F1
#
_cell.length_a   1.000
_cell.length_b   1.000
_cell.length_c   1.000
_cell.angle_alpha   90.00
_cell.angle_beta   90.00
_cell.angle_gamma   90.00
#
_symmetry.space_group_name_H-M   'P 1'
#
loop_
_entity.id
_entity.type
_entity.pdbx_description
1 polymer ?
#
loop_
_entity_poly.entity_id
_entity_poly.type
_entity_poly.pdbx_seq_one_letter_code
_entity_poly.pdbx_strand_id
1 'polypeptide(L)'
;MVAEDVGGVLILRDGQLHGGDAYVYYTGSFECSAGNWQGKITSQEHTLTGRPTAARVQHIGFLGTYNDAGAKVDAMALLGEQSIRYDATLRLLVPD
;
A
#
# COMPACT_ATOMS: atom_id res chain seq x y z
N MET A 1 12.97 -7.42 -15.49
CA MET A 1 11.67 -7.24 -14.83
C MET A 1 11.02 -6.04 -15.48
N VAL A 2 9.98 -6.23 -16.29
CA VAL A 2 9.15 -5.11 -16.75
C VAL A 2 8.32 -4.66 -15.56
N ALA A 3 8.38 -3.38 -15.21
CA ALA A 3 7.42 -2.82 -14.27
C ALA A 3 6.05 -2.92 -14.95
N GLU A 4 5.15 -3.74 -14.42
CA GLU A 4 3.73 -3.56 -14.71
C GLU A 4 3.36 -2.13 -14.25
N ASP A 5 2.50 -1.46 -15.01
CA ASP A 5 1.89 -0.21 -14.57
C ASP A 5 0.90 -0.54 -13.45
N VAL A 6 1.43 -0.76 -12.25
CA VAL A 6 0.67 -1.08 -11.05
C VAL A 6 0.28 0.23 -10.39
N GLY A 7 -0.93 0.69 -10.67
CA GLY A 7 -1.56 1.83 -10.01
C GLY A 7 -2.70 1.40 -9.11
N GLY A 8 -3.05 2.23 -8.13
CA GLY A 8 -4.17 2.01 -7.23
C GLY A 8 -4.57 3.29 -6.51
N VAL A 9 -5.62 3.22 -5.69
CA VAL A 9 -6.09 4.34 -4.87
C VAL A 9 -6.08 3.92 -3.40
N LEU A 10 -5.62 4.83 -2.54
CA LEU A 10 -5.76 4.74 -1.09
C LEU A 10 -6.67 5.87 -0.61
N ILE A 11 -7.51 5.54 0.37
CA ILE A 11 -8.35 6.45 1.14
C ILE A 11 -7.85 6.36 2.58
N LEU A 12 -7.49 7.52 3.13
CA LEU A 12 -6.97 7.66 4.48
C LEU A 12 -7.95 8.51 5.27
N ARG A 13 -8.50 7.98 6.36
CA ARG A 13 -9.45 8.72 7.20
C ARG A 13 -9.47 8.17 8.61
N ASP A 14 -9.43 9.04 9.61
CA ASP A 14 -9.55 8.66 11.03
C ASP A 14 -8.59 7.51 11.45
N GLY A 15 -7.35 7.54 10.95
CA GLY A 15 -6.33 6.50 11.20
C GLY A 15 -6.57 5.18 10.47
N GLN A 16 -7.61 5.07 9.63
CA GLN A 16 -7.91 3.91 8.79
C GLN A 16 -7.41 4.10 7.36
N LEU A 17 -6.94 3.01 6.77
CA LEU A 17 -6.49 2.93 5.40
C LEU A 17 -7.35 1.92 4.65
N HIS A 18 -7.97 2.37 3.56
CA HIS A 18 -8.69 1.52 2.61
C HIS A 18 -8.17 1.78 1.20
N GLY A 19 -8.32 0.82 0.29
CA GLY A 19 -7.95 1.06 -1.09
C GLY A 19 -7.92 -0.19 -1.93
N GLY A 20 -7.27 -0.10 -3.08
CA GLY A 20 -7.06 -1.23 -3.96
C GLY A 20 -6.63 -0.83 -5.35
N ASP A 21 -6.51 -1.85 -6.18
CA ASP A 21 -6.31 -1.77 -7.61
C ASP A 21 -7.24 -2.76 -8.35
N ALA A 22 -6.96 -3.02 -9.62
CA ALA A 22 -7.72 -3.95 -10.45
C ALA A 22 -7.74 -5.41 -9.95
N TYR A 23 -6.86 -5.79 -9.02
CA TYR A 23 -6.67 -7.19 -8.58
C TYR A 23 -6.80 -7.39 -7.08
N VAL A 24 -6.41 -6.40 -6.28
CA VAL A 24 -6.39 -6.49 -4.83
C VAL A 24 -7.15 -5.34 -4.19
N TYR A 25 -7.65 -5.58 -2.98
CA TYR A 25 -8.12 -4.54 -2.08
C TYR A 25 -7.24 -4.48 -0.84
N TYR A 26 -7.15 -3.29 -0.25
CA TYR A 26 -6.34 -2.95 0.91
C TYR A 26 -7.22 -2.53 2.07
N THR A 27 -6.88 -3.01 3.26
CA THR A 27 -7.43 -2.53 4.54
C THR A 27 -6.30 -2.38 5.53
N GLY A 28 -6.40 -1.44 6.47
CA GLY A 28 -5.30 -1.22 7.40
C GLY A 28 -5.48 0.01 8.27
N SER A 29 -4.39 0.39 8.92
CA SER A 29 -4.31 1.58 9.74
C SER A 29 -3.02 2.34 9.46
N PHE A 30 -3.07 3.63 9.74
CA PHE A 30 -1.93 4.53 9.57
C PHE A 30 -1.87 5.56 10.71
N GLU A 31 -0.68 6.09 10.92
CA GLU A 31 -0.45 7.25 11.77
C GLU A 31 0.50 8.22 11.05
N CYS A 32 0.33 9.51 11.33
CA CYS A 32 1.10 10.59 10.73
C CYS A 32 1.67 11.49 11.83
N SER A 33 2.93 11.88 11.69
CA SER A 33 3.57 12.87 12.57
C SER A 33 4.74 13.55 11.86
N ALA A 34 4.78 14.89 11.91
CA ALA A 34 5.89 15.70 11.43
C ALA A 34 6.39 15.34 10.01
N GLY A 35 5.46 15.21 9.04
CA GLY A 35 5.79 14.87 7.66
C GLY A 35 6.20 13.40 7.42
N ASN A 36 6.15 12.56 8.47
CA ASN A 36 6.35 11.12 8.38
C ASN A 36 5.04 10.39 8.60
N TRP A 37 4.89 9.23 7.98
CA TRP A 37 3.75 8.36 8.20
C TRP A 37 4.16 6.91 8.13
N GLN A 38 3.44 6.07 8.87
CA GLN A 38 3.68 4.65 8.92
C GLN A 38 2.38 3.92 9.18
N GLY A 39 2.39 2.61 8.96
CA GLY A 39 1.19 1.82 9.17
C GLY A 39 1.32 0.37 8.76
N LYS A 40 0.16 -0.29 8.72
CA LYS A 40 0.01 -1.68 8.35
C LYS A 40 -1.11 -1.82 7.33
N ILE A 41 -0.88 -2.62 6.31
CA ILE A 41 -1.83 -2.93 5.24
C ILE A 41 -2.02 -4.44 5.17
N THR A 42 -3.27 -4.87 5.07
CA THR A 42 -3.63 -6.21 4.61
C THR A 42 -4.10 -6.09 3.16
N SER A 43 -3.38 -6.75 2.25
CA SER A 43 -3.72 -6.85 0.84
C SER A 43 -4.35 -8.20 0.56
N GLN A 44 -5.52 -8.20 -0.08
CA GLN A 44 -6.24 -9.43 -0.44
C GLN A 44 -6.67 -9.37 -1.90
N GLU A 45 -6.47 -10.48 -2.59
CA GLU A 45 -6.87 -10.64 -3.97
C GLU A 45 -8.38 -10.81 -4.08
N HIS A 46 -8.97 -10.07 -5.02
CA HIS A 46 -10.37 -10.24 -5.44
C HIS A 46 -10.49 -10.67 -6.91
N THR A 47 -9.45 -10.46 -7.72
CA THR A 47 -9.38 -10.90 -9.12
C THR A 47 -8.10 -11.67 -9.37
N LEU A 48 -8.24 -12.87 -9.95
CA LEU A 48 -7.12 -13.75 -10.28
C LEU A 48 -6.07 -13.05 -11.15
N THR A 49 -4.81 -13.18 -10.75
CA THR A 49 -3.68 -12.54 -11.43
C THR A 49 -2.45 -13.45 -11.49
N GLY A 50 -1.58 -13.20 -12.46
CA GLY A 50 -0.26 -13.85 -12.56
C GLY A 50 0.82 -13.20 -11.69
N ARG A 51 0.47 -12.18 -10.89
CA ARG A 51 1.42 -11.45 -10.04
C ARG A 51 2.08 -12.38 -9.02
N PRO A 52 3.34 -12.13 -8.63
CA PRO A 52 4.02 -12.94 -7.61
C PRO A 52 3.26 -13.05 -6.27
N THR A 53 2.38 -12.08 -6.02
CA THR A 53 1.54 -11.96 -4.83
C THR A 53 0.22 -12.73 -4.92
N ALA A 54 -0.02 -13.43 -6.03
CA ALA A 54 -1.32 -14.01 -6.33
C ALA A 54 -1.77 -15.04 -5.29
N ALA A 55 -3.08 -15.12 -5.06
CA ALA A 55 -3.77 -16.04 -4.16
C ALA A 55 -3.26 -16.02 -2.70
N ARG A 56 -2.67 -14.91 -2.25
CA ARG A 56 -2.14 -14.76 -0.88
C ARG A 56 -2.69 -13.52 -0.19
N VAL A 57 -3.16 -13.70 1.03
CA VAL A 57 -3.36 -12.59 1.97
C VAL A 57 -1.98 -12.12 2.41
N GLN A 58 -1.66 -10.85 2.17
CA GLN A 58 -0.38 -10.26 2.56
C GLN A 58 -0.57 -9.28 3.70
N HIS A 59 0.30 -9.36 4.70
CA HIS A 59 0.42 -8.36 5.75
C HIS A 59 1.69 -7.56 5.49
N ILE A 60 1.51 -6.26 5.31
CA ILE A 60 2.53 -5.34 4.81
C ILE A 60 2.72 -4.25 5.87
N GLY A 61 3.94 -4.11 6.37
CA GLY A 61 4.33 -2.94 7.16
C GLY A 61 4.90 -1.88 6.23
N PHE A 62 4.62 -0.61 6.52
CA PHE A 62 5.18 0.49 5.74
C PHE A 62 5.60 1.67 6.61
N LEU A 63 6.53 2.44 6.07
CA LEU A 63 6.98 3.74 6.56
C LEU A 63 7.21 4.66 5.36
N GLY A 64 7.18 5.96 5.60
CA GLY A 64 7.25 6.92 4.52
C GLY A 64 7.22 8.37 4.97
N THR A 65 7.18 9.25 3.98
CA THR A 65 7.06 10.70 4.16
C THR A 65 5.87 11.23 3.37
N TYR A 66 5.32 12.37 3.81
CA TYR A 66 4.23 13.05 3.11
C TYR A 66 4.43 14.56 3.10
N ASN A 67 3.76 15.22 2.16
CA ASN A 67 3.62 16.67 2.07
C ASN A 67 2.23 17.01 1.49
N ASP A 68 1.96 18.29 1.24
CA ASP A 68 0.66 18.77 0.75
C ASP A 68 0.29 18.25 -0.66
N ALA A 69 1.23 17.67 -1.39
CA ALA A 69 1.02 17.13 -2.73
C ALA A 69 0.85 15.61 -2.78
N GLY A 70 1.25 14.89 -1.72
CA GLY A 70 1.22 13.43 -1.72
C GLY A 70 2.19 12.79 -0.73
N ALA A 71 2.60 11.55 -1.01
CA ALA A 71 3.38 10.75 -0.08
C ALA A 71 4.31 9.75 -0.79
N LYS A 72 5.35 9.32 -0.08
CA LYS A 72 6.22 8.20 -0.44
C LYS A 72 6.01 7.04 0.52
N VAL A 73 6.13 5.83 0.02
CA VAL A 73 5.99 4.58 0.78
C VAL A 73 7.17 3.67 0.50
N ASP A 74 7.84 3.24 1.57
CA ASP A 74 8.69 2.06 1.61
C ASP A 74 7.94 0.97 2.40
N ALA A 75 7.61 -0.14 1.75
CA ALA A 75 6.76 -1.18 2.29
C ALA A 75 7.42 -2.56 2.18
N MET A 76 7.12 -3.41 3.16
CA MET A 76 7.61 -4.79 3.20
C MET A 76 6.51 -5.74 3.62
N ALA A 77 6.31 -6.80 2.82
CA ALA A 77 5.48 -7.94 3.14
C ALA A 77 6.35 -9.15 3.47
N LEU A 78 5.96 -9.91 4.50
CA LEU A 78 6.56 -11.20 4.81
C LEU A 78 5.64 -12.31 4.30
N LEU A 79 6.19 -13.21 3.48
CA LEU A 79 5.52 -14.36 2.89
C LEU A 79 6.31 -15.63 3.26
N GLY A 80 6.09 -16.13 4.47
CA GLY A 80 6.90 -17.22 5.02
C GLY A 80 8.35 -16.77 5.17
N GLU A 81 9.27 -17.46 4.49
CA GLU A 81 10.71 -17.13 4.48
C GLU A 81 11.10 -16.07 3.45
N GLN A 82 10.17 -15.66 2.59
CA GLN A 82 10.42 -14.63 1.57
C GLN A 82 9.94 -13.27 2.04
N SER A 83 10.64 -12.22 1.63
CA SER A 83 10.17 -10.84 1.76
C SER A 83 9.94 -10.23 0.39
N ILE A 84 8.86 -9.46 0.26
CA ILE A 84 8.59 -8.63 -0.90
C ILE A 84 8.69 -7.18 -0.47
N ARG A 85 9.52 -6.40 -1.17
CA ARG A 85 9.61 -4.95 -1.01
C ARG A 85 8.72 -4.26 -2.04
N TYR A 86 8.03 -3.23 -1.58
CA TYR A 86 7.27 -2.31 -2.41
C TYR A 86 7.80 -0.90 -2.20
N ASP A 87 7.94 -0.17 -3.29
CA ASP A 87 8.24 1.26 -3.27
C ASP A 87 7.14 1.96 -4.08
N ALA A 88 6.47 2.95 -3.47
CA ALA A 88 5.38 3.66 -4.13
C ALA A 88 5.46 5.18 -3.92
N THR A 89 5.03 5.92 -4.94
CA THR A 89 4.79 7.36 -4.85
C THR A 89 3.31 7.63 -5.05
N LEU A 90 2.71 8.29 -4.07
CA LEU A 90 1.30 8.64 -4.05
C LEU A 90 1.15 10.13 -4.37
N ARG A 91 0.15 10.44 -5.19
CA ARG A 91 -0.31 11.81 -5.42
C ARG A 91 -1.60 12.01 -4.64
N LEU A 92 -1.70 13.12 -3.90
CA LEU A 92 -2.94 13.52 -3.26
C LEU A 92 -3.96 13.90 -4.34
N LEU A 93 -5.12 13.24 -4.33
CA LEU A 93 -6.21 13.53 -5.27
C LEU A 93 -7.25 14.46 -4.66
N VAL A 94 -7.62 14.19 -3.40
CA VAL A 94 -8.62 14.94 -2.65
C VAL A 94 -8.12 15.04 -1.20
N PRO A 95 -7.97 16.25 -0.63
CA PRO A 95 -7.68 16.42 0.79
C PRO A 95 -8.92 16.08 1.64
N ASP A 96 -8.69 15.69 2.88
CA ASP A 96 -9.77 15.42 3.87
C ASP A 96 -10.51 16.71 4.29
#